data_AF-A0A7W9SVR3-F1
#
_entry.id   AF-A0A7W9SVR3-F1
#
_cell.length_a   1.000
_cell.length_b   1.000
_cell.length_c   1.000
_cell.angle_alpha   90.00
_cell.angle_beta   90.00
_cell.angle_gamma   90.00
#
_symmetry.space_group_name_H-M   'P 1'
#
loop_
_entity.id
_entity.type
_entity.pdbx_description
1 polymer ?
#
loop_
_entity_poly.entity_id
_entity_poly.type
_entity_poly.pdbx_seq_one_letter_code
_entity_poly.pdbx_strand_id
1 'polypeptide(L)'
;MTGIYLLLGAILLGVLALLFLVLRTQSRAWFAFYRQGYAEPKRRLAEASDDGSPTARLVNTILRTVIAAKVPEVTLKAEGEQVRMILPADALPLTVALEGEPAFQVPGHLLPSLLERLKYLADVSRDLRGVELLGMIRISHLAEPWDITARFSPTADGSSEQVTLRLMRAHG
;
A
#
# COMPACT_ATOMS: atom_id res chain seq x y z
N MET A 1 31.46 -52.02 -13.48
CA MET A 1 31.31 -50.56 -13.67
C MET A 1 29.84 -50.09 -13.78
N THR A 2 28.88 -50.95 -14.13
CA THR A 2 27.45 -50.61 -14.29
C THR A 2 26.67 -50.33 -13.00
N GLY A 3 27.07 -50.92 -11.86
CA GLY A 3 26.35 -50.73 -10.57
C GLY A 3 26.46 -49.33 -9.96
N ILE A 4 27.55 -48.60 -10.22
CA ILE A 4 27.79 -47.26 -9.66
C ILE A 4 26.89 -46.22 -10.33
N TYR A 5 26.65 -46.35 -11.64
CA TYR A 5 25.76 -45.44 -12.38
C TYR A 5 24.29 -45.59 -11.98
N LEU A 6 23.85 -46.80 -11.65
CA LEU A 6 22.50 -47.05 -11.12
C LEU A 6 22.33 -46.43 -9.73
N LEU A 7 23.35 -46.53 -8.87
CA LEU A 7 23.35 -45.91 -7.54
C LEU A 7 23.31 -44.37 -7.64
N LEU A 8 24.14 -43.79 -8.52
CA LEU A 8 24.16 -42.34 -8.75
C LEU A 8 22.83 -41.82 -9.32
N GLY A 9 22.20 -42.57 -10.23
CA GLY A 9 20.88 -42.24 -10.77
C GLY A 9 19.78 -42.24 -9.70
N ALA A 10 19.79 -43.23 -8.79
CA ALA A 10 18.82 -43.30 -7.70
C ALA A 10 18.99 -42.15 -6.69
N ILE A 11 20.25 -41.79 -6.37
CA ILE A 11 20.54 -40.66 -5.48
C ILE A 11 20.08 -39.34 -6.11
N LEU A 12 20.37 -39.13 -7.40
CA LEU A 12 19.98 -37.91 -8.11
C LEU A 12 18.44 -37.75 -8.16
N LEU A 13 17.73 -38.85 -8.44
CA LEU A 13 16.26 -38.87 -8.41
C LEU A 13 15.69 -38.58 -7.02
N GLY A 14 16.32 -39.12 -5.97
CA GLY A 14 15.95 -38.84 -4.58
C GLY A 14 16.11 -37.36 -4.22
N VAL A 15 17.22 -36.74 -4.63
CA VAL A 15 17.49 -35.31 -4.39
C VAL A 15 16.49 -34.43 -5.15
N LEU A 16 16.19 -34.75 -6.42
CA LEU A 16 15.20 -34.01 -7.21
C LEU A 16 13.80 -34.12 -6.61
N ALA A 17 13.39 -35.30 -6.15
CA ALA A 17 12.11 -35.49 -5.48
C ALA A 17 12.03 -34.71 -4.16
N LEU A 18 13.13 -34.66 -3.40
CA LEU A 18 13.21 -33.88 -2.16
C LEU A 18 13.12 -32.38 -2.45
N LEU A 19 13.86 -31.87 -3.44
CA LEU A 19 13.80 -30.47 -3.85
C LEU A 19 12.39 -30.08 -4.32
N PHE A 20 11.75 -30.93 -5.12
CA PHE A 20 10.37 -30.70 -5.56
C PHE A 20 9.39 -30.67 -4.39
N LEU A 21 9.55 -31.55 -3.41
CA LEU A 21 8.72 -31.57 -2.21
C LEU A 21 8.89 -30.29 -1.38
N VAL A 22 10.13 -29.82 -1.19
CA VAL A 22 10.45 -28.57 -0.49
C VAL A 22 9.89 -27.36 -1.25
N LEU A 23 10.05 -27.31 -2.58
CA LEU A 23 9.50 -26.22 -3.40
C LEU A 23 7.97 -26.18 -3.30
N ARG A 24 7.32 -27.35 -3.28
CA ARG A 24 5.87 -27.48 -3.17
C ARG A 24 5.34 -27.09 -1.78
N THR A 25 6.03 -27.43 -0.70
CA THR A 25 5.64 -27.00 0.66
C THR A 25 5.89 -25.52 0.88
N GLN A 26 7.03 -24.97 0.42
CA GLN A 26 7.31 -23.53 0.45
C GLN A 26 6.29 -22.74 -0.37
N SER A 27 5.91 -23.24 -1.55
CA SER A 27 4.86 -22.60 -2.37
C SER A 27 3.52 -22.61 -1.65
N ARG A 28 3.14 -23.72 -1.01
CA ARG A 28 1.89 -23.79 -0.22
C ARG A 28 1.91 -22.88 1.00
N ALA A 29 3.04 -22.76 1.69
CA ALA A 29 3.20 -21.84 2.80
C ALA A 29 3.11 -20.38 2.32
N TRP A 30 3.74 -20.06 1.18
CA TRP A 30 3.67 -18.74 0.56
C TRP A 30 2.25 -18.41 0.06
N PHE A 31 1.55 -19.37 -0.55
CA PHE A 31 0.14 -19.20 -0.94
C PHE A 31 -0.81 -19.15 0.26
N ALA A 32 -0.54 -19.87 1.35
CA ALA A 32 -1.32 -19.78 2.59
C ALA A 32 -1.12 -18.44 3.28
N PHE A 33 0.12 -17.94 3.32
CA PHE A 33 0.46 -16.58 3.76
C PHE A 33 -0.25 -15.52 2.90
N TYR A 34 -0.17 -15.66 1.56
CA TYR A 34 -0.86 -14.77 0.61
C TYR A 34 -2.39 -14.83 0.78
N ARG A 35 -2.96 -16.02 0.94
CA ARG A 35 -4.41 -16.22 1.08
C ARG A 35 -4.95 -15.77 2.45
N GLN A 36 -4.19 -15.93 3.53
CA GLN A 36 -4.55 -15.36 4.84
C GLN A 36 -4.46 -13.83 4.82
N GLY A 37 -3.50 -13.25 4.08
CA GLY A 37 -3.48 -11.81 3.80
C GLY A 37 -4.73 -11.33 3.04
N TYR A 38 -5.19 -12.09 2.04
CA TYR A 38 -6.29 -11.70 1.14
C TYR A 38 -7.72 -12.12 1.56
N ALA A 39 -7.91 -13.02 2.52
CA ALA A 39 -9.24 -13.46 2.98
C ALA A 39 -9.83 -12.54 4.08
N GLU A 40 -8.96 -11.87 4.82
CA GLU A 40 -9.30 -10.93 5.88
C GLU A 40 -9.51 -9.44 5.53
N PRO A 41 -9.18 -8.90 4.33
CA PRO A 41 -9.34 -7.47 4.02
C PRO A 41 -10.80 -7.02 4.00
N LYS A 42 -11.74 -7.90 3.60
CA LYS A 42 -13.16 -7.52 3.49
C LYS A 42 -13.86 -7.32 4.83
N ARG A 43 -13.51 -8.09 5.86
CA ARG A 43 -14.02 -7.85 7.23
C ARG A 43 -13.36 -6.64 7.86
N ARG A 44 -12.05 -6.50 7.64
CA ARG A 44 -11.24 -5.37 8.07
C ARG A 44 -11.74 -4.04 7.49
N LEU A 45 -12.07 -3.95 6.19
CA LEU A 45 -12.59 -2.72 5.57
C LEU A 45 -13.89 -2.21 6.23
N ALA A 46 -14.78 -3.11 6.65
CA ALA A 46 -16.02 -2.76 7.34
C ALA A 46 -15.74 -2.25 8.76
N GLU A 47 -14.91 -2.96 9.54
CA GLU A 47 -14.51 -2.54 10.90
C GLU A 47 -13.73 -1.21 10.90
N ALA A 48 -12.87 -1.01 9.91
CA ALA A 48 -12.11 0.22 9.75
C ALA A 48 -12.95 1.41 9.30
N SER A 49 -13.96 1.20 8.46
CA SER A 49 -14.86 2.26 8.03
C SER A 49 -15.74 2.76 9.19
N ASP A 50 -16.07 1.89 10.15
CA ASP A 50 -16.95 2.19 11.29
C ASP A 50 -16.25 2.77 12.52
N ASP A 51 -14.92 2.74 12.60
CA ASP A 51 -14.19 3.08 13.84
C ASP A 51 -14.24 4.57 14.22
N GLY A 52 -14.81 5.44 13.37
CA GLY A 52 -15.09 6.85 13.67
C GLY A 52 -13.87 7.73 14.02
N SER A 53 -12.66 7.17 14.03
CA SER A 53 -11.47 7.80 14.59
C SER A 53 -11.05 9.07 13.84
N PRO A 54 -10.50 10.08 14.52
CA PRO A 54 -10.07 11.33 13.88
C PRO A 54 -9.13 11.09 12.70
N THR A 55 -8.19 10.14 12.81
CA THR A 55 -7.27 9.76 11.74
C THR A 55 -7.98 9.12 10.55
N ALA A 56 -8.97 8.25 10.78
CA ALA A 56 -9.74 7.64 9.70
C ALA A 56 -10.57 8.68 8.93
N ARG A 57 -11.21 9.62 9.65
CA ARG A 57 -11.92 10.75 9.02
C ARG A 57 -10.97 11.59 8.19
N LEU A 58 -9.78 11.88 8.73
CA LEU A 58 -8.77 12.68 8.08
C LEU A 58 -8.26 12.04 6.77
N VAL A 59 -7.95 10.74 6.79
CA VAL A 59 -7.57 9.97 5.59
C VAL A 59 -8.72 9.95 4.57
N ASN A 60 -9.96 9.73 5.01
CA ASN A 60 -11.12 9.74 4.11
C ASN A 60 -11.33 11.12 3.47
N THR A 61 -11.13 12.21 4.21
CA THR A 61 -11.19 13.58 3.68
C THR A 61 -10.11 13.79 2.63
N ILE A 62 -8.85 13.38 2.89
CA ILE A 62 -7.75 13.48 1.91
C ILE A 62 -8.13 12.75 0.62
N LEU A 63 -8.53 11.48 0.70
CA LEU A 63 -8.84 10.66 -0.48
C LEU A 63 -10.01 11.25 -1.27
N ARG A 64 -11.06 11.74 -0.58
CA ARG A 64 -12.20 12.40 -1.23
C ARG A 64 -11.80 13.70 -1.91
N THR A 65 -10.96 14.53 -1.28
CA THR A 65 -10.48 15.78 -1.87
C THR A 65 -9.65 15.52 -3.13
N VAL A 66 -8.74 14.54 -3.08
CA VAL A 66 -7.91 14.14 -4.23
C VAL A 66 -8.78 13.65 -5.39
N ILE A 67 -9.79 12.82 -5.11
CA ILE A 67 -10.74 12.33 -6.12
C ILE A 67 -11.59 13.47 -6.69
N ALA A 68 -12.19 14.31 -5.82
CA ALA A 68 -13.09 15.38 -6.23
C ALA A 68 -12.38 16.39 -7.14
N ALA A 69 -11.13 16.70 -6.82
CA ALA A 69 -10.32 17.58 -7.63
C ALA A 69 -9.64 16.89 -8.82
N LYS A 70 -9.84 15.58 -8.99
CA LYS A 70 -9.31 14.75 -10.09
C LYS A 70 -7.80 14.90 -10.26
N VAL A 71 -7.07 15.05 -9.15
CA VAL A 71 -5.62 15.17 -9.20
C VAL A 71 -5.02 13.81 -9.50
N PRO A 72 -4.18 13.68 -10.54
CA PRO A 72 -3.68 12.39 -10.98
C PRO A 72 -2.75 11.75 -9.95
N GLU A 73 -2.01 12.54 -9.20
CA GLU A 73 -1.02 12.07 -8.24
C GLU A 73 -0.85 13.06 -7.09
N VAL A 74 -0.67 12.58 -5.87
CA VAL A 74 -0.44 13.40 -4.69
C VAL A 74 0.58 12.73 -3.79
N THR A 75 1.55 13.48 -3.26
CA THR A 75 2.51 12.95 -2.28
C THR A 75 2.28 13.57 -0.90
N LEU A 76 2.15 12.75 0.13
CA LEU A 76 2.12 13.16 1.53
C LEU A 76 3.49 12.91 2.16
N LYS A 77 4.11 13.96 2.71
CA LYS A 77 5.38 13.87 3.44
C LYS A 77 5.39 14.78 4.67
N ALA A 78 6.28 14.50 5.60
CA ALA A 78 6.59 15.46 6.67
C ALA A 78 7.51 16.55 6.12
N GLU A 79 7.23 17.79 6.47
CA GLU A 79 8.10 18.93 6.22
C GLU A 79 8.13 19.81 7.49
N GLY A 80 9.19 19.64 8.28
CA GLY A 80 9.27 20.22 9.62
C GLY A 80 8.21 19.64 10.56
N GLU A 81 7.45 20.52 11.23
CA GLU A 81 6.40 20.14 12.17
C GLU A 81 5.03 19.89 11.50
N GLN A 82 4.97 19.86 10.18
CA GLN A 82 3.70 19.73 9.43
C GLN A 82 3.76 18.60 8.41
N VAL A 83 2.61 17.97 8.17
CA VAL A 83 2.39 17.11 7.01
C VAL A 83 2.02 18.00 5.84
N ARG A 84 2.72 17.84 4.71
CA ARG A 84 2.42 18.54 3.47
C ARG A 84 1.94 17.60 2.39
N MET A 85 0.94 18.07 1.67
CA MET A 85 0.44 17.48 0.44
C MET A 85 1.11 18.17 -0.75
N ILE A 86 1.97 17.43 -1.46
CA ILE A 86 2.62 17.89 -2.69
C ILE A 86 1.80 17.43 -3.88
N LEU A 87 1.50 18.37 -4.76
CA LEU A 87 0.80 18.15 -6.03
C LEU A 87 1.82 18.20 -7.18
N PRO A 88 1.59 17.46 -8.28
CA PRO A 88 2.42 17.56 -9.47
C PRO A 88 2.19 18.93 -10.14
N ALA A 89 3.19 19.41 -10.87
CA ALA A 89 3.21 20.78 -11.42
C ALA A 89 2.07 21.08 -12.42
N ASP A 90 1.45 20.04 -12.97
CA ASP A 90 0.31 20.08 -13.89
C ASP A 90 -1.06 20.10 -13.17
N ALA A 91 -1.11 19.91 -11.84
CA ALA A 91 -2.33 19.92 -11.03
C ALA A 91 -2.78 21.33 -10.59
N LEU A 92 -2.80 22.27 -11.55
CA LEU A 92 -3.25 23.66 -11.37
C LEU A 92 -4.64 23.87 -10.72
N PRO A 93 -5.67 23.00 -10.89
CA PRO A 93 -7.00 23.29 -10.35
C PRO A 93 -7.14 23.13 -8.82
N LEU A 94 -6.24 22.42 -8.13
CA LEU A 94 -6.33 22.30 -6.66
C LEU A 94 -5.82 23.57 -5.96
N THR A 95 -4.93 24.34 -6.61
CA THR A 95 -4.41 25.61 -6.10
C THR A 95 -5.49 26.69 -6.05
N VAL A 96 -6.54 26.58 -6.88
CA VAL A 96 -7.61 27.58 -7.03
C VAL A 96 -8.86 27.22 -6.19
N ALA A 97 -9.11 25.94 -5.91
CA ALA A 97 -10.20 25.51 -5.03
C ALA A 97 -9.92 25.75 -3.53
N LEU A 98 -8.69 26.15 -3.20
CA LEU A 98 -8.19 26.43 -1.85
C LEU A 98 -7.62 27.84 -1.83
N GLU A 99 -8.48 28.85 -2.00
CA GLU A 99 -8.13 30.26 -1.94
C GLU A 99 -7.41 30.60 -0.61
N GLY A 100 -6.08 30.64 -0.64
CA GLY A 100 -5.26 31.33 0.37
C GLY A 100 -4.85 30.55 1.62
N GLU A 101 -5.36 29.34 1.85
CA GLU A 101 -4.97 28.49 2.98
C GLU A 101 -4.23 27.24 2.46
N PRO A 102 -3.08 26.86 3.03
CA PRO A 102 -2.40 25.63 2.67
C PRO A 102 -3.36 24.45 2.84
N ALA A 103 -3.66 23.81 1.70
CA ALA A 103 -4.67 22.77 1.45
C ALA A 103 -4.98 21.78 2.58
N PHE A 104 -4.00 21.54 3.44
CA PHE A 104 -4.06 20.60 4.53
C PHE A 104 -2.84 20.81 5.44
N GLN A 105 -2.97 21.55 6.53
CA GLN A 105 -1.95 21.60 7.57
C GLN A 105 -2.33 20.65 8.70
N VAL A 106 -1.72 19.48 8.70
CA VAL A 106 -1.84 18.53 9.80
C VAL A 106 -0.53 18.51 10.55
N PRO A 107 -0.52 18.46 11.89
CA PRO A 107 0.69 18.27 12.66
C PRO A 107 1.52 17.08 12.16
N GLY A 108 2.81 17.27 11.96
CA GLY A 108 3.74 16.29 11.40
C GLY A 108 3.79 14.98 12.19
N HIS A 109 3.54 15.05 13.50
CA HIS A 109 3.47 13.87 14.37
C HIS A 109 2.30 12.92 14.03
N LEU A 110 1.31 13.36 13.25
CA LEU A 110 0.20 12.53 12.79
C LEU A 110 0.53 11.76 11.50
N LEU A 111 1.64 12.09 10.81
CA LEU A 111 2.04 11.38 9.59
C LEU A 111 2.16 9.86 9.79
N PRO A 112 2.80 9.35 10.86
CA PRO A 112 2.88 7.89 11.08
C PRO A 112 1.48 7.25 11.16
N SER A 113 0.54 7.87 11.87
CA SER A 113 -0.84 7.36 11.97
C SER A 113 -1.59 7.42 10.64
N LEU A 114 -1.37 8.47 9.84
CA LEU A 114 -1.92 8.58 8.49
C LEU A 114 -1.36 7.49 7.58
N LEU A 115 -0.05 7.26 7.61
CA LEU A 115 0.63 6.23 6.82
C LEU A 115 0.17 4.83 7.22
N GLU A 116 0.10 4.52 8.52
CA GLU A 116 -0.41 3.22 8.98
C GLU A 116 -1.83 2.95 8.51
N ARG A 117 -2.67 3.99 8.52
CA ARG A 117 -4.04 3.88 8.03
C ARG A 117 -4.11 3.71 6.52
N LEU A 118 -3.28 4.42 5.76
CA LEU A 118 -3.18 4.23 4.31
C LEU A 118 -2.61 2.86 3.94
N LYS A 119 -1.61 2.37 4.67
CA LYS A 119 -1.05 1.01 4.51
C LYS A 119 -2.13 -0.04 4.74
N TYR A 120 -2.93 0.16 5.78
CA TYR A 120 -4.08 -0.68 6.06
C TYR A 120 -5.11 -0.68 4.91
N LEU A 121 -5.47 0.49 4.38
CA LEU A 121 -6.42 0.60 3.26
C LEU A 121 -5.87 0.02 1.95
N ALA A 122 -4.55 0.10 1.76
CA ALA A 122 -3.85 -0.39 0.58
C ALA A 122 -3.47 -1.88 0.67
N ASP A 123 -3.85 -2.54 1.78
CA ASP A 123 -3.57 -3.94 2.10
C ASP A 123 -2.06 -4.29 2.06
N VAL A 124 -1.24 -3.38 2.60
CA VAL A 124 0.22 -3.58 2.74
C VAL A 124 0.63 -3.68 4.21
N SER A 125 1.76 -4.34 4.46
CA SER A 125 2.27 -4.53 5.81
C SER A 125 2.56 -3.20 6.51
N ARG A 126 2.06 -3.05 7.74
CA ARG A 126 2.32 -1.88 8.61
C ARG A 126 3.66 -1.98 9.36
N ASP A 127 4.18 -3.21 9.49
CA ASP A 127 5.39 -3.50 10.26
C ASP A 127 6.66 -3.27 9.43
N LEU A 128 6.53 -3.24 8.10
CA LEU A 128 7.62 -2.94 7.18
C LEU A 128 7.84 -1.42 7.09
N ARG A 129 9.07 -1.00 7.40
CA ARG A 129 9.56 0.38 7.33
C ARG A 129 10.93 0.40 6.63
N GLY A 130 11.28 1.53 6.01
CA GLY A 130 12.58 1.70 5.34
C GLY A 130 12.71 0.98 3.98
N VAL A 131 11.62 0.43 3.45
CA VAL A 131 11.55 -0.20 2.13
C VAL A 131 10.39 0.39 1.34
N GLU A 132 10.47 0.35 0.01
CA GLU A 132 9.35 0.75 -0.83
C GLU A 132 8.23 -0.29 -0.75
N LEU A 133 7.00 0.16 -0.50
CA LEU A 133 5.81 -0.69 -0.48
C LEU A 133 4.82 -0.15 -1.50
N LEU A 134 4.16 -1.04 -2.23
CA LEU A 134 3.15 -0.69 -3.22
C LEU A 134 1.85 -1.43 -2.90
N GLY A 135 0.76 -0.68 -2.78
CA GLY A 135 -0.57 -1.23 -2.55
C GLY A 135 -1.63 -0.51 -3.36
N MET A 136 -2.87 -0.99 -3.24
CA MET A 136 -4.01 -0.44 -3.98
C MET A 136 -5.20 -0.24 -3.04
N ILE A 137 -5.72 0.98 -3.02
CA ILE A 137 -6.91 1.36 -2.26
C ILE A 137 -8.08 1.40 -3.24
N ARG A 138 -9.14 0.64 -2.96
CA ARG A 138 -10.35 0.63 -3.77
C ARG A 138 -11.46 1.39 -3.08
N ILE A 139 -12.04 2.37 -3.77
CA ILE A 139 -13.15 3.18 -3.28
C ILE A 139 -14.36 2.91 -4.15
N SER A 140 -15.27 2.07 -3.65
CA SER A 140 -16.46 1.62 -4.39
C SER A 140 -17.77 2.29 -3.96
N HIS A 141 -17.73 3.10 -2.89
CA HIS A 141 -18.92 3.72 -2.29
C HIS A 141 -19.20 5.15 -2.79
N LEU A 142 -18.44 5.63 -3.78
CA LEU A 142 -18.68 6.89 -4.47
C LEU A 142 -19.54 6.66 -5.71
N ALA A 143 -20.06 7.75 -6.29
CA ALA A 143 -20.87 7.69 -7.52
C ALA A 143 -20.12 7.03 -8.70
N GLU A 144 -18.81 7.24 -8.77
CA GLU A 144 -17.90 6.50 -9.66
C GLU A 144 -16.87 5.75 -8.80
N PRO A 145 -16.59 4.46 -9.07
CA PRO A 145 -15.54 3.73 -8.37
C PRO A 145 -14.15 4.20 -8.79
N TRP A 146 -13.24 4.28 -7.81
CA TRP A 146 -11.85 4.68 -8.03
C TRP A 146 -10.89 3.66 -7.45
N ASP A 147 -9.83 3.37 -8.20
CA ASP A 147 -8.67 2.66 -7.70
C ASP A 147 -7.55 3.68 -7.44
N ILE A 148 -6.84 3.55 -6.33
CA ILE A 148 -5.74 4.45 -5.98
C ILE A 148 -4.51 3.59 -5.70
N THR A 149 -3.47 3.76 -6.49
CA THR A 149 -2.18 3.14 -6.22
C THR A 149 -1.49 3.93 -5.11
N ALA A 150 -1.13 3.28 -4.02
CA ALA A 150 -0.40 3.88 -2.90
C ALA A 150 1.04 3.34 -2.87
N ARG A 151 2.01 4.19 -3.16
CA ARG A 151 3.44 3.90 -3.02
C ARG A 151 3.96 4.53 -1.75
N PHE A 152 4.43 3.71 -0.81
CA PHE A 152 5.10 4.17 0.40
C PHE A 152 6.60 4.05 0.20
N SER A 153 7.36 5.09 0.52
CA SER A 153 8.80 5.09 0.38
C SER A 153 9.46 5.82 1.54
N PRO A 154 10.66 5.43 1.99
CA PRO A 154 11.45 6.26 2.88
C PRO A 154 11.72 7.63 2.22
N THR A 155 11.84 8.67 3.03
CA THR A 155 12.31 9.98 2.56
C THR A 155 13.78 9.90 2.16
N ALA A 156 14.26 10.84 1.34
CA ALA A 156 15.63 10.83 0.82
C ALA A 156 16.71 10.91 1.92
N ASP A 157 16.39 11.52 3.05
CA ASP A 157 17.24 11.60 4.24
C ASP A 157 17.08 10.38 5.18
N GLY A 158 16.19 9.44 4.85
CA GLY A 158 15.87 8.26 5.66
C GLY A 158 15.23 8.55 7.01
N SER A 159 14.89 9.81 7.30
CA SER A 159 14.37 10.24 8.61
C SER A 159 12.90 9.92 8.80
N SER A 160 12.15 9.75 7.70
CA SER A 160 10.71 9.53 7.71
C SER A 160 10.27 8.65 6.54
N GLU A 161 8.97 8.47 6.41
CA GLU A 161 8.31 7.79 5.30
C GLU A 161 7.34 8.77 4.64
N GLN A 162 7.18 8.65 3.33
CA GLN A 162 6.22 9.41 2.54
C GLN A 162 5.33 8.43 1.76
N VAL A 163 4.17 8.91 1.32
CA VAL A 163 3.27 8.15 0.46
C VAL A 163 2.88 8.95 -0.77
N THR A 164 3.03 8.35 -1.93
CA THR A 164 2.50 8.85 -3.20
C THR A 164 1.24 8.09 -3.56
N LEU A 165 0.13 8.80 -3.66
CA LEU A 165 -1.18 8.31 -4.04
C LEU A 165 -1.44 8.70 -5.49
N ARG A 166 -1.64 7.70 -6.35
CA ARG A 166 -1.93 7.91 -7.76
C ARG A 166 -3.35 7.46 -8.08
N LEU A 167 -4.15 8.37 -8.59
CA LEU A 167 -5.55 8.16 -8.91
C LEU A 167 -5.68 7.40 -10.24
N MET A 168 -6.40 6.27 -10.22
CA MET A 168 -6.68 5.42 -11.37
C MET A 168 -8.19 5.26 -11.50
N ARG A 169 -8.73 5.46 -12.71
CA ARG A 169 -10.14 5.15 -12.95
C ARG A 169 -10.31 3.63 -12.86
N ALA A 170 -11.25 3.15 -12.05
CA ALA A 170 -11.51 1.72 -11.97
C ALA A 170 -11.96 1.21 -13.36
N HIS A 171 -11.31 0.17 -13.87
CA HIS A 171 -11.78 -0.52 -15.07
C HIS A 171 -13.00 -1.38 -14.69
N GLY A 172 -14.17 -0.97 -15.17
CA GLY A 172 -15.39 -1.79 -15.16
C GLY A 172 -15.36 -2.85 -16.25
#